data_AF-Q8A350-F1
#
_entry.id   AF-Q8A350-F1
#
_cell.length_a   1.000
_cell.length_b   1.000
_cell.length_c   1.000
_cell.angle_alpha   90.00
_cell.angle_beta   90.00
_cell.angle_gamma   90.00
#
_symmetry.space_group_name_H-M   'P 1'
#
loop_
_entity.id
_entity.type
_entity.pdbx_description
1 polymer ?
#
loop_
_entity_poly.entity_id
_entity_poly.type
_entity_poly.pdbx_seq_one_letter_code
_entity_poly.pdbx_strand_id
1 'polypeptide(L)'
;MKNKYRKLAVIMLTAVCFAGCQQEDIVYPEPDAKVAETYLTLNELTQSPLQVPGPEGTYILKVISDDKWTLSSSQAWCSVSETEGFKYSQVPVSYSENPWNEPRTAELTFLINESQEIKIVTVEQEASETSLAADSKELQYNIGGGEKDITLQTNAVEWNVEVVDEPTHTPVKWCTVTPVTGKGTATLKVTTESNTTEVVRKASLVFTAADKSLSIPVIQADKLEAPVITLDDHNDFLLSWNEITGVDGYKLKVIADQNENTIDIPSGTASYNLDVIDWKGYVGMVSIQLFSYANIGGGTVAQMGSEIIEAHNLFDETSGDGEKGSEYIITKPRHLRNVQQVS
;
A
#
# COMPACT_ATOMS: atom_id res chain seq x y z
N MET A 1 -107.25 21.22 -19.90
CA MET A 1 -106.41 20.00 -19.83
C MET A 1 -105.84 19.95 -18.41
N LYS A 2 -106.47 19.25 -17.44
CA LYS A 2 -106.09 17.89 -16.97
C LYS A 2 -104.57 17.68 -17.05
N ASN A 3 -103.80 17.41 -16.01
CA ASN A 3 -104.02 16.75 -14.71
C ASN A 3 -102.83 17.18 -13.82
N LYS A 4 -103.03 17.74 -12.63
CA LYS A 4 -103.32 17.08 -11.34
C LYS A 4 -102.05 16.69 -10.55
N TYR A 5 -101.88 17.43 -9.44
CA TYR A 5 -101.58 16.96 -8.06
C TYR A 5 -100.28 16.17 -7.83
N ARG A 6 -99.50 16.43 -6.77
CA ARG A 6 -99.90 16.50 -5.36
C ARG A 6 -98.70 17.07 -4.56
N LYS A 7 -98.90 18.17 -3.82
CA LYS A 7 -99.09 18.25 -2.34
C LYS A 7 -97.76 18.35 -1.57
N LEU A 8 -97.47 19.55 -1.02
CA LEU A 8 -97.73 20.00 0.37
C LEU A 8 -96.67 19.46 1.35
N ALA A 9 -96.09 20.18 2.31
CA ALA A 9 -96.34 21.50 2.89
C ALA A 9 -95.03 21.98 3.57
N VAL A 10 -94.66 23.28 3.53
CA VAL A 10 -94.87 24.30 4.60
C VAL A 10 -94.42 23.78 5.98
N ILE A 11 -93.45 24.37 6.67
CA ILE A 11 -93.63 25.52 7.59
C ILE A 11 -92.25 26.08 8.02
N MET A 12 -92.15 27.41 8.01
CA MET A 12 -91.11 28.24 8.64
C MET A 12 -90.93 27.96 10.14
N LEU A 13 -89.71 28.11 10.67
CA LEU A 13 -89.50 29.03 11.80
C LEU A 13 -88.01 29.37 12.04
N THR A 14 -87.80 30.68 12.13
CA THR A 14 -86.71 31.49 12.67
C THR A 14 -85.70 30.88 13.66
N ALA A 15 -84.43 31.15 13.32
CA ALA A 15 -83.40 31.84 14.11
C ALA A 15 -83.07 31.36 15.53
N VAL A 16 -81.84 30.87 15.70
CA VAL A 16 -81.01 31.22 16.86
C VAL A 16 -79.57 31.41 16.38
N CYS A 17 -79.07 32.64 16.46
CA CYS A 17 -77.65 32.92 16.39
C CYS A 17 -77.01 32.50 17.71
N PHE A 18 -76.13 31.50 17.68
CA PHE A 18 -75.08 31.38 18.67
C PHE A 18 -73.76 31.73 17.99
N ALA A 19 -73.21 32.89 18.37
CA ALA A 19 -71.80 33.17 18.21
C ALA A 19 -71.04 32.22 19.14
N GLY A 20 -70.65 31.06 18.62
CA GLY A 20 -69.65 30.18 19.22
C GLY A 20 -68.35 30.36 18.44
N CYS A 21 -67.25 30.58 19.16
CA CYS A 21 -65.91 30.62 18.61
C CYS A 21 -65.72 29.49 17.60
N GLN A 22 -65.37 29.82 16.35
CA GLN A 22 -64.80 28.84 15.43
C GLN A 22 -63.42 28.47 15.99
N GLN A 23 -63.39 27.44 16.83
CA GLN A 23 -62.24 26.55 16.86
C GLN A 23 -62.23 25.92 15.48
N GLU A 24 -61.27 26.30 14.64
CA GLU A 24 -60.97 25.53 13.44
C GLU A 24 -60.60 24.13 13.94
N ASP A 25 -61.59 23.25 13.95
CA ASP A 25 -61.38 21.84 14.20
C ASP A 25 -60.40 21.37 13.11
N ILE A 26 -59.20 21.02 13.57
CA ILE A 26 -58.15 20.44 12.76
C ILE A 26 -58.74 19.15 12.19
N VAL A 27 -59.11 19.18 10.92
CA VAL A 27 -59.48 17.97 10.19
C VAL A 27 -58.19 17.20 9.96
N TYR A 28 -57.90 16.29 10.87
CA TYR A 28 -56.94 15.23 10.59
C TYR A 28 -57.45 14.50 9.34
N PRO A 29 -56.61 14.28 8.30
CA PRO A 29 -56.96 13.26 7.33
C PRO A 29 -57.25 11.99 8.14
N GLU A 30 -58.41 11.36 7.90
CA GLU A 30 -58.66 10.02 8.47
C GLU A 30 -57.40 9.20 8.24
N PRO A 31 -56.88 8.50 9.26
CA PRO A 31 -55.69 7.69 9.09
C PRO A 31 -56.06 6.63 8.07
N ASP A 32 -55.71 6.87 6.80
CA ASP A 32 -55.73 5.84 5.79
C ASP A 32 -54.80 4.77 6.33
N ALA A 33 -55.38 3.66 6.79
CA ALA A 33 -54.70 2.60 7.52
C ALA A 33 -53.56 1.96 6.70
N LYS A 34 -53.45 2.31 5.41
CA LYS A 34 -52.32 1.97 4.54
C LYS A 34 -51.10 2.90 4.65
N VAL A 35 -51.22 4.11 5.21
CA VAL A 35 -50.09 5.05 5.31
C VAL A 35 -49.28 4.83 6.58
N ALA A 36 -49.79 4.10 7.58
CA ALA A 36 -49.08 3.71 8.81
C ALA A 36 -47.89 2.74 8.61
N GLU A 37 -47.34 2.67 7.40
CA GLU A 37 -46.11 1.97 7.06
C GLU A 37 -44.90 2.73 7.65
N THR A 38 -44.70 2.48 8.95
CA THR A 38 -43.45 2.61 9.71
C THR A 38 -42.92 4.04 9.85
N TYR A 39 -43.49 4.79 10.81
CA TYR A 39 -42.95 6.06 11.32
C TYR A 39 -42.63 5.90 12.81
N LEU A 40 -41.65 6.67 13.29
CA LEU A 40 -41.27 6.69 14.71
C LEU A 40 -41.34 8.13 15.23
N THR A 41 -41.89 8.28 16.43
CA THR A 41 -41.78 9.52 17.20
C THR A 41 -40.33 9.79 17.55
N LEU A 42 -40.00 11.06 17.83
CA LEU A 42 -38.64 11.40 18.22
C LEU A 42 -38.17 10.62 19.47
N ASN A 43 -39.08 10.32 20.41
CA ASN A 43 -38.79 9.47 21.56
C ASN A 43 -38.45 8.02 21.16
N GLU A 44 -39.21 7.42 20.23
CA GLU A 44 -38.93 6.07 19.73
C GLU A 44 -37.61 6.01 18.96
N LEU A 45 -37.28 7.06 18.18
CA LEU A 45 -36.00 7.15 17.48
C LEU A 45 -34.79 7.20 18.43
N THR A 46 -34.96 7.70 19.65
CA THR A 46 -33.87 7.69 20.65
C THR A 46 -33.68 6.35 21.34
N GLN A 47 -34.57 5.37 21.15
CA GLN A 47 -34.51 4.07 21.84
C GLN A 47 -33.52 3.09 21.21
N SER A 48 -33.13 3.29 19.95
CA SER A 48 -32.17 2.42 19.26
C SER A 48 -31.43 3.18 18.18
N PRO A 49 -30.15 2.84 17.93
CA PRO A 49 -29.38 3.48 16.87
C PRO A 49 -29.95 3.17 15.48
N LEU A 50 -29.90 4.17 14.61
CA LEU A 50 -30.11 4.02 13.18
C LEU A 50 -28.91 3.28 12.58
N GLN A 51 -29.13 2.06 12.10
CA GLN A 51 -28.11 1.26 11.41
C GLN A 51 -28.04 1.63 9.93
N VAL A 52 -26.85 1.95 9.44
CA VAL A 52 -26.59 2.20 8.02
C VAL A 52 -25.41 1.34 7.51
N PRO A 53 -25.44 0.88 6.25
CA PRO A 53 -24.39 0.03 5.70
C PRO A 53 -23.06 0.80 5.53
N GLY A 54 -21.96 0.06 5.41
CA GLY A 54 -20.62 0.61 5.24
C GLY A 54 -20.43 1.51 4.00
N PRO A 55 -20.91 1.14 2.80
CA PRO A 55 -20.86 1.99 1.60
C PRO A 55 -21.61 3.31 1.77
N GLU A 56 -21.29 4.31 0.94
CA GLU A 56 -22.03 5.58 0.95
C GLU A 56 -23.51 5.40 0.60
N GLY A 57 -24.35 6.29 1.13
CA GLY A 57 -25.79 6.18 0.90
C GLY A 57 -26.60 7.32 1.49
N THR A 58 -27.92 7.19 1.39
CA THR A 58 -28.87 8.09 2.03
C THR A 58 -29.97 7.28 2.69
N TYR A 59 -30.25 7.58 3.95
CA TYR A 59 -31.35 7.01 4.71
C TYR A 59 -32.43 8.08 4.92
N ILE A 60 -33.69 7.75 4.63
CA ILE A 60 -34.81 8.68 4.86
C ILE A 60 -35.33 8.46 6.28
N LEU A 61 -34.91 9.32 7.20
CA LEU A 61 -35.41 9.33 8.57
C LEU A 61 -36.79 9.98 8.59
N LYS A 62 -37.82 9.21 8.97
CA LYS A 62 -39.18 9.73 9.06
C LYS A 62 -39.49 10.10 10.50
N VAL A 63 -39.68 11.39 10.77
CA VAL A 63 -39.82 11.95 12.12
C VAL A 63 -41.26 12.42 12.35
N ILE A 64 -41.82 12.07 13.50
CA ILE A 64 -43.07 12.63 14.02
C ILE A 64 -42.79 13.39 15.32
N SER A 65 -43.15 14.66 15.36
CA SER A 65 -43.08 15.52 16.54
C SER A 65 -44.27 16.47 16.59
N ASP A 66 -44.92 16.58 17.74
CA ASP A 66 -46.01 17.55 17.92
C ASP A 66 -45.53 19.00 17.96
N ASP A 67 -44.26 19.20 18.32
CA ASP A 67 -43.60 20.50 18.44
C ASP A 67 -42.61 20.74 17.29
N LYS A 68 -42.31 22.01 17.01
CA LYS A 68 -41.25 22.39 16.06
C LYS A 68 -39.89 22.02 16.62
N TRP A 69 -39.00 21.58 15.74
CA TRP A 69 -37.64 21.21 16.10
C TRP A 69 -36.61 21.73 15.11
N THR A 70 -35.36 21.81 15.58
CA THR A 70 -34.17 22.00 14.76
C THR A 70 -33.26 20.78 14.87
N LEU A 71 -32.45 20.52 13.85
CA LEU A 71 -31.62 19.33 13.72
C LEU A 71 -30.20 19.69 13.28
N SER A 72 -29.22 19.08 13.94
CA SER A 72 -27.80 19.12 13.56
C SER A 72 -27.17 17.73 13.65
N SER A 73 -26.11 17.50 12.86
CA SER A 73 -25.27 16.29 12.96
C SER A 73 -23.93 16.61 13.61
N SER A 74 -23.41 15.66 14.40
CA SER A 74 -22.10 15.79 15.08
C SER A 74 -20.89 15.45 14.20
N GLN A 75 -21.09 14.82 13.03
CA GLN A 75 -19.99 14.32 12.19
C GLN A 75 -20.14 14.76 10.74
N ALA A 76 -19.04 15.16 10.09
CA ALA A 76 -19.07 15.61 8.69
C ALA A 76 -19.42 14.49 7.69
N TRP A 77 -19.11 13.22 8.03
CA TRP A 77 -19.44 12.08 7.19
C TRP A 77 -20.92 11.68 7.22
N CYS A 78 -21.71 12.22 8.17
CA CYS A 78 -23.15 12.02 8.31
C CYS A 78 -23.84 13.38 8.27
N SER A 79 -24.56 13.69 7.21
CA SER A 79 -25.15 15.02 7.00
C SER A 79 -26.66 14.92 6.82
N VAL A 80 -27.34 16.02 7.12
CA VAL A 80 -28.79 16.15 6.98
C VAL A 80 -29.09 17.37 6.13
N SER A 81 -29.99 17.21 5.16
CA SER A 81 -30.38 18.33 4.28
C SER A 81 -31.48 19.20 4.88
N GLU A 82 -32.30 18.61 5.75
CA GLU A 82 -33.40 19.29 6.46
C GLU A 82 -32.97 19.54 7.90
N THR A 83 -32.87 20.82 8.29
CA THR A 83 -32.37 21.23 9.61
C THR A 83 -33.47 21.74 10.53
N GLU A 84 -34.71 21.76 10.07
CA GLU A 84 -35.89 22.11 10.85
C GLU A 84 -37.11 21.29 10.40
N GLY A 85 -38.09 21.14 11.28
CA GLY A 85 -39.32 20.44 10.91
C GLY A 85 -40.41 20.57 11.96
N PHE A 86 -41.58 20.03 11.60
CA PHE A 86 -42.80 20.09 12.38
C PHE A 86 -43.76 18.98 11.96
N LYS A 87 -44.51 18.42 12.91
CA LYS A 87 -45.45 17.34 12.66
C LYS A 87 -44.75 16.19 11.95
N TYR A 88 -45.18 15.90 10.74
CA TYR A 88 -44.58 14.91 9.88
C TYR A 88 -43.47 15.53 9.04
N SER A 89 -42.28 14.95 9.09
CA SER A 89 -41.16 15.39 8.28
C SER A 89 -40.33 14.19 7.81
N GLN A 90 -39.86 14.25 6.57
CA GLN A 90 -38.87 13.32 6.03
C GLN A 90 -37.52 14.02 6.03
N VAL A 91 -36.55 13.45 6.73
CA VAL A 91 -35.20 13.99 6.87
C VAL A 91 -34.26 13.06 6.11
N PRO A 92 -33.76 13.46 4.93
CA PRO A 92 -32.69 12.75 4.27
C PRO A 92 -31.39 12.86 5.07
N VAL A 93 -30.88 11.71 5.51
CA VAL A 93 -29.59 11.55 6.19
C VAL A 93 -28.61 10.95 5.19
N SER A 94 -27.70 11.75 4.65
CA SER A 94 -26.68 11.32 3.70
C SER A 94 -25.37 10.99 4.43
N TYR A 95 -24.79 9.83 4.15
CA TYR A 95 -23.56 9.37 4.78
C TYR A 95 -22.52 8.93 3.75
N SER A 96 -21.25 9.27 3.96
CA SER A 96 -20.15 8.80 3.12
C SER A 96 -19.74 7.38 3.50
N GLU A 97 -18.95 6.73 2.63
CA GLU A 97 -18.40 5.40 2.89
C GLU A 97 -17.54 5.37 4.17
N ASN A 98 -17.66 4.30 4.96
CA ASN A 98 -16.74 3.96 6.02
C ASN A 98 -15.65 3.01 5.50
N PRO A 99 -14.43 3.49 5.19
CA PRO A 99 -13.40 2.64 4.61
C PRO A 99 -12.74 1.71 5.65
N TRP A 100 -12.95 1.95 6.95
CA TRP A 100 -12.23 1.28 8.03
C TRP A 100 -12.93 0.00 8.47
N ASN A 101 -12.13 -0.93 8.99
CA ASN A 101 -12.64 -2.18 9.56
C ASN A 101 -13.24 -2.06 10.97
N GLU A 102 -13.57 -0.84 11.40
CA GLU A 102 -14.33 -0.59 12.61
C GLU A 102 -15.59 0.21 12.30
N PRO A 103 -16.71 -0.09 12.99
CA PRO A 103 -17.92 0.70 12.87
C PRO A 103 -17.67 2.11 13.40
N ARG A 104 -18.41 3.09 12.89
CA ARG A 104 -18.30 4.49 13.32
C ARG A 104 -19.67 5.07 13.61
N THR A 105 -19.72 6.07 14.50
CA THR A 105 -20.99 6.62 14.99
C THR A 105 -21.08 8.13 14.85
N ALA A 106 -22.28 8.62 14.57
CA ALA A 106 -22.63 10.02 14.53
C ALA A 106 -23.88 10.26 15.40
N GLU A 107 -24.07 11.48 15.85
CA GLU A 107 -25.23 11.89 16.64
C GLU A 107 -26.03 12.93 15.86
N LEU A 108 -27.32 12.66 15.70
CA LEU A 108 -28.31 13.59 15.18
C LEU A 108 -29.01 14.24 16.37
N THR A 109 -28.72 15.51 16.62
CA THR A 109 -29.25 16.27 17.75
C THR A 109 -30.47 17.06 17.32
N PHE A 110 -31.63 16.68 17.85
CA PHE A 110 -32.87 17.42 17.71
C PHE A 110 -33.08 18.32 18.93
N LEU A 111 -33.31 19.62 18.70
CA LEU A 111 -33.72 20.57 19.72
C LEU A 111 -35.20 20.90 19.51
N ILE A 112 -36.05 20.56 20.48
CA ILE A 112 -37.47 20.93 20.47
C ILE A 112 -37.59 22.40 20.86
N ASN A 113 -38.09 23.23 19.95
CA ASN A 113 -38.03 24.69 20.08
C ASN A 113 -38.86 25.23 21.25
N GLU A 114 -39.99 24.59 21.58
CA GLU A 114 -40.88 25.08 22.64
C GLU A 114 -40.39 24.67 24.04
N SER A 115 -40.06 23.39 24.22
CA SER A 115 -39.63 22.85 25.52
C SER A 115 -38.13 23.01 25.78
N GLN A 116 -37.33 23.34 24.75
CA GLN A 116 -35.87 23.30 24.75
C GLN A 116 -35.30 21.91 25.08
N GLU A 117 -36.11 20.87 24.91
CA GLU A 117 -35.70 19.49 25.12
C GLU A 117 -34.75 19.03 24.00
N ILE A 118 -33.70 18.30 24.37
CA ILE A 118 -32.74 17.73 23.42
C ILE A 118 -33.02 16.23 23.29
N LYS A 119 -33.13 15.77 22.04
CA LYS A 119 -33.21 14.35 21.69
C LYS A 119 -32.05 13.98 20.79
N ILE A 120 -31.42 12.86 21.08
CA ILE A 120 -30.25 12.38 20.34
C ILE A 120 -30.63 11.07 19.66
N VAL A 121 -30.49 11.05 18.34
CA VAL A 121 -30.59 9.83 17.54
C VAL A 121 -29.18 9.44 17.13
N THR A 122 -28.71 8.29 17.59
CA THR A 122 -27.41 7.75 17.20
C THR A 122 -27.51 7.11 15.84
N VAL A 123 -26.56 7.40 14.95
CA VAL A 123 -26.38 6.71 13.67
C VAL A 123 -25.14 5.84 13.81
N GLU A 124 -25.28 4.54 13.60
CA GLU A 124 -24.18 3.57 13.58
C GLU A 124 -23.98 3.08 12.16
N GLN A 125 -22.79 3.32 11.62
CA GLN A 125 -22.40 2.85 10.29
C GLN A 125 -21.53 1.60 10.44
N GLU A 126 -21.90 0.56 9.70
CA GLU A 126 -21.17 -0.71 9.67
C GLU A 126 -19.70 -0.51 9.25
N ALA A 127 -18.85 -1.41 9.72
CA ALA A 127 -17.45 -1.50 9.30
C ALA A 127 -17.33 -2.00 7.85
N SER A 128 -16.26 -1.62 7.16
CA SER A 128 -15.83 -2.33 5.95
C SER A 128 -15.21 -3.68 6.33
N GLU A 129 -15.27 -4.65 5.42
CA GLU A 129 -14.47 -5.87 5.58
C GLU A 129 -12.98 -5.54 5.67
N THR A 130 -12.25 -6.23 6.56
CA THR A 130 -10.80 -6.06 6.68
C THR A 130 -10.12 -6.46 5.38
N SER A 131 -9.15 -5.68 4.91
CA SER A 131 -8.26 -6.00 3.80
C SER A 131 -6.83 -6.08 4.32
N LEU A 132 -6.03 -7.01 3.79
CA LEU A 132 -4.63 -7.17 4.19
C LEU A 132 -3.84 -7.71 3.00
N ALA A 133 -2.89 -6.92 2.52
CA ALA A 133 -2.01 -7.26 1.40
C ALA A 133 -0.65 -6.60 1.59
N ALA A 134 0.36 -7.09 0.88
CA ALA A 134 1.67 -6.45 0.79
C ALA A 134 2.14 -6.38 -0.66
N ASP A 135 3.01 -5.42 -0.97
CA ASP A 135 3.63 -5.26 -2.28
C ASP A 135 4.69 -6.34 -2.59
N SER A 136 5.14 -7.07 -1.56
CA SER A 136 6.08 -8.18 -1.68
C SER A 136 5.46 -9.51 -1.25
N LYS A 137 5.81 -10.58 -1.98
CA LYS A 137 5.46 -11.97 -1.63
C LYS A 137 6.59 -12.71 -0.94
N GLU A 138 7.82 -12.22 -1.03
CA GLU A 138 9.03 -12.81 -0.42
C GLU A 138 10.15 -11.76 -0.38
N LEU A 139 10.99 -11.82 0.65
CA LEU A 139 12.20 -11.03 0.74
C LEU A 139 13.43 -11.93 0.68
N GLN A 140 14.27 -11.70 -0.32
CA GLN A 140 15.55 -12.40 -0.48
C GLN A 140 16.72 -11.49 -0.09
N TYR A 141 17.61 -11.97 0.76
CA TYR A 141 18.83 -11.25 1.16
C TYR A 141 20.06 -12.10 0.85
N ASN A 142 21.13 -11.45 0.43
CA ASN A 142 22.44 -12.08 0.33
C ASN A 142 23.05 -12.31 1.73
N ILE A 143 24.16 -13.05 1.77
CA ILE A 143 24.86 -13.39 3.02
C ILE A 143 25.24 -12.14 3.84
N GLY A 144 25.50 -10.98 3.21
CA GLY A 144 25.81 -9.73 3.91
C GLY A 144 24.64 -9.13 4.69
N GLY A 145 23.40 -9.50 4.37
CA GLY A 145 22.20 -8.90 4.93
C GLY A 145 21.85 -7.57 4.28
N GLY A 146 21.34 -6.62 5.07
CA GLY A 146 20.98 -5.28 4.61
C GLY A 146 19.50 -4.93 4.85
N GLU A 147 19.05 -3.86 4.20
CA GLU A 147 17.71 -3.30 4.38
C GLU A 147 16.87 -3.42 3.11
N LYS A 148 15.57 -3.68 3.27
CA LYS A 148 14.56 -3.55 2.22
C LYS A 148 13.31 -2.92 2.81
N ASP A 149 12.63 -2.11 2.02
CA ASP A 149 11.33 -1.57 2.39
C ASP A 149 10.22 -2.43 1.76
N ILE A 150 9.12 -2.61 2.49
CA ILE A 150 7.88 -3.24 2.04
C ILE A 150 6.70 -2.36 2.38
N THR A 151 5.65 -2.43 1.59
CA THR A 151 4.40 -1.68 1.82
C THR A 151 3.29 -2.65 2.21
N LEU A 152 2.78 -2.52 3.44
CA LEU A 152 1.57 -3.18 3.90
C LEU A 152 0.36 -2.32 3.52
N GLN A 153 -0.58 -2.90 2.79
CA GLN A 153 -1.85 -2.28 2.41
C GLN A 153 -2.98 -2.91 3.21
N THR A 154 -3.61 -2.11 4.06
CA THR A 154 -4.75 -2.53 4.88
C THR A 154 -5.63 -1.33 5.22
N ASN A 155 -6.91 -1.60 5.43
CA ASN A 155 -7.88 -0.67 6.02
C ASN A 155 -8.11 -0.92 7.52
N ALA A 156 -7.23 -1.70 8.16
CA ALA A 156 -7.36 -2.00 9.57
C ALA A 156 -6.97 -0.79 10.44
N VAL A 157 -7.74 -0.52 11.48
CA VAL A 157 -7.41 0.52 12.48
C VAL A 157 -6.22 0.16 13.34
N GLU A 158 -5.84 -1.12 13.38
CA GLU A 158 -4.68 -1.63 14.08
C GLU A 158 -4.19 -2.90 13.38
N TRP A 159 -2.87 -3.00 13.26
CA TRP A 159 -2.17 -4.21 12.83
C TRP A 159 -0.86 -4.34 13.60
N ASN A 160 -0.33 -5.56 13.65
CA ASN A 160 0.99 -5.87 14.18
C ASN A 160 1.75 -6.81 13.23
N VAL A 161 3.08 -6.87 13.40
CA VAL A 161 3.95 -7.80 12.69
C VAL A 161 4.95 -8.43 13.66
N GLU A 162 5.10 -9.75 13.54
CA GLU A 162 6.11 -10.53 14.25
C GLU A 162 7.10 -11.15 13.27
N VAL A 163 8.36 -11.30 13.69
CA VAL A 163 9.41 -11.97 12.91
C VAL A 163 9.72 -13.30 13.57
N VAL A 164 9.29 -14.39 12.94
CA VAL A 164 9.33 -15.73 13.52
C VAL A 164 9.98 -16.74 12.58
N ASP A 165 10.50 -17.82 13.14
CA ASP A 165 10.88 -19.01 12.38
C ASP A 165 9.60 -19.76 11.97
N GLU A 166 9.43 -20.08 10.68
CA GLU A 166 8.19 -20.66 10.15
C GLU A 166 7.84 -22.02 10.79
N PRO A 167 8.78 -22.98 10.94
CA PRO A 167 8.49 -24.26 11.59
C PRO A 167 8.16 -24.17 13.08
N THR A 168 8.86 -23.31 13.83
CA THR A 168 8.78 -23.29 15.31
C THR A 168 7.94 -22.15 15.89
N HIS A 169 7.61 -21.16 15.07
CA HIS A 169 6.96 -19.91 15.47
C HIS A 169 7.69 -19.20 16.62
N THR A 170 9.02 -19.31 16.65
CA THR A 170 9.85 -18.66 17.67
C THR A 170 10.46 -17.36 17.14
N PRO A 171 10.62 -16.32 17.98
CA PRO A 171 11.18 -15.05 17.54
C PRO A 171 12.59 -15.18 16.96
N VAL A 172 12.79 -14.54 15.80
CA VAL A 172 14.08 -14.49 15.11
C VAL A 172 14.80 -13.18 15.44
N LYS A 173 16.09 -13.26 15.76
CA LYS A 173 16.91 -12.08 16.16
C LYS A 173 17.69 -11.44 15.00
N TRP A 174 18.06 -12.22 13.99
CA TRP A 174 18.88 -11.74 12.87
C TRP A 174 18.08 -10.94 11.84
N CYS A 175 16.75 -10.93 11.94
CA CYS A 175 15.84 -10.18 11.08
C CYS A 175 14.94 -9.32 11.97
N THR A 176 14.78 -8.05 11.61
CA THR A 176 13.96 -7.08 12.33
C THR A 176 13.07 -6.32 11.36
N VAL A 177 11.94 -5.81 11.85
CA VAL A 177 11.00 -5.01 11.08
C VAL A 177 10.60 -3.78 11.88
N THR A 178 10.47 -2.63 11.24
CA THR A 178 10.02 -1.39 11.89
C THR A 178 9.11 -0.59 10.95
N PRO A 179 7.96 -0.10 11.42
CA PRO A 179 7.39 -0.28 12.75
C PRO A 179 6.78 -1.69 12.96
N VAL A 180 6.67 -2.16 14.21
CA VAL A 180 6.08 -3.47 14.53
C VAL A 180 4.55 -3.45 14.69
N THR A 181 3.97 -2.26 14.79
CA THR A 181 2.52 -2.03 14.82
C THR A 181 2.19 -0.77 14.03
N GLY A 182 0.93 -0.64 13.63
CA GLY A 182 0.47 0.58 12.99
C GLY A 182 -1.01 0.55 12.64
N LYS A 183 -1.42 1.52 11.82
CA LYS A 183 -2.80 1.69 11.36
C LYS A 183 -2.81 1.94 9.85
N GLY A 184 -3.78 1.35 9.16
CA GLY A 184 -3.93 1.50 7.72
C GLY A 184 -2.67 1.12 6.95
N THR A 185 -2.53 1.68 5.76
CA THR A 185 -1.38 1.44 4.89
C THR A 185 -0.09 2.03 5.48
N ALA A 186 0.99 1.26 5.45
CA ALA A 186 2.29 1.69 5.97
C ALA A 186 3.46 1.09 5.18
N THR A 187 4.57 1.83 5.11
CA THR A 187 5.85 1.32 4.65
C THR A 187 6.66 0.86 5.86
N LEU A 188 7.13 -0.38 5.82
CA LEU A 188 7.96 -1.00 6.84
C LEU A 188 9.35 -1.26 6.30
N LYS A 189 10.36 -1.01 7.13
CA LYS A 189 11.76 -1.34 6.85
C LYS A 189 12.08 -2.69 7.49
N VAL A 190 12.58 -3.61 6.68
CA VAL A 190 13.03 -4.94 7.08
C VAL A 190 14.56 -4.99 6.99
N THR A 191 15.20 -5.25 8.11
CA THR A 191 16.66 -5.25 8.24
C THR A 191 17.15 -6.63 8.66
N THR A 192 18.15 -7.14 7.95
CA THR A 192 18.81 -8.41 8.26
C THR A 192 20.27 -8.20 8.60
N GLU A 193 20.75 -8.88 9.65
CA GLU A 193 22.17 -9.00 9.96
C GLU A 193 22.86 -9.92 8.94
N SER A 194 24.19 -9.87 8.85
CA SER A 194 24.93 -10.81 8.01
C SER A 194 24.73 -12.26 8.49
N ASN A 195 24.65 -13.19 7.55
CA ASN A 195 24.55 -14.61 7.82
C ASN A 195 25.93 -15.20 8.06
N THR A 196 26.25 -15.43 9.34
CA THR A 196 27.47 -16.13 9.76
C THR A 196 27.28 -17.65 9.77
N THR A 197 26.11 -18.15 9.39
CA THR A 197 25.83 -19.58 9.31
C THR A 197 26.15 -20.06 7.90
N GLU A 198 26.80 -21.22 7.77
CA GLU A 198 27.15 -21.83 6.48
C GLU A 198 25.94 -22.50 5.80
N VAL A 199 24.73 -22.07 6.17
CA VAL A 199 23.46 -22.61 5.67
C VAL A 199 22.45 -21.50 5.43
N VAL A 200 21.61 -21.68 4.43
CA VAL A 200 20.49 -20.76 4.16
C VAL A 200 19.60 -20.70 5.39
N ARG A 201 19.29 -19.48 5.86
CA ARG A 201 18.40 -19.27 7.00
C ARG A 201 17.13 -18.55 6.57
N LYS A 202 16.04 -18.85 7.27
CA LYS A 202 14.70 -18.37 6.93
C LYS A 202 14.01 -17.77 8.15
N ALA A 203 13.20 -16.75 7.90
CA ALA A 203 12.26 -16.18 8.85
C ALA A 203 10.94 -15.90 8.11
N SER A 204 9.92 -15.51 8.85
CA SER A 204 8.63 -15.12 8.33
C SER A 204 8.17 -13.85 9.01
N LEU A 205 7.79 -12.84 8.23
CA LEU A 205 7.06 -11.68 8.71
C LEU A 205 5.59 -12.06 8.75
N VAL A 206 5.03 -12.18 9.95
CA VAL A 206 3.63 -12.55 10.16
C VAL A 206 2.86 -11.30 10.55
N PHE A 207 2.13 -10.75 9.59
CA PHE A 207 1.22 -9.63 9.79
C PHE A 207 -0.12 -10.12 10.30
N THR A 208 -0.69 -9.41 11.27
CA THR A 208 -2.03 -9.66 11.80
C THR A 208 -2.82 -8.36 11.80
N ALA A 209 -4.01 -8.40 11.21
CA ALA A 209 -4.96 -7.30 11.16
C ALA A 209 -6.37 -7.85 11.37
N ALA A 210 -6.95 -7.61 12.55
CA ALA A 210 -8.19 -8.23 13.00
C ALA A 210 -8.16 -9.77 12.85
N ASP A 211 -9.05 -10.33 12.03
CA ASP A 211 -9.20 -11.76 11.74
C ASP A 211 -8.31 -12.25 10.58
N LYS A 212 -7.59 -11.34 9.91
CA LYS A 212 -6.72 -11.66 8.77
C LYS A 212 -5.26 -11.77 9.20
N SER A 213 -4.56 -12.69 8.55
CA SER A 213 -3.12 -12.84 8.66
C SER A 213 -2.48 -12.95 7.29
N LEU A 214 -1.28 -12.38 7.15
CA LEU A 214 -0.46 -12.43 5.95
C LEU A 214 0.97 -12.79 6.36
N SER A 215 1.53 -13.81 5.72
CA SER A 215 2.89 -14.28 5.99
C SER A 215 3.79 -13.97 4.79
N ILE A 216 4.90 -13.27 5.02
CA ILE A 216 5.91 -12.98 3.99
C ILE A 216 7.22 -13.69 4.39
N PRO A 217 7.67 -14.70 3.61
CA PRO A 217 8.94 -15.36 3.86
C PRO A 217 10.11 -14.40 3.65
N VAL A 218 11.11 -14.54 4.53
CA VAL A 218 12.43 -13.90 4.43
C VAL A 218 13.46 -15.01 4.28
N ILE A 219 14.18 -15.01 3.16
CA ILE A 219 15.23 -15.99 2.85
C ILE A 219 16.56 -15.26 2.81
N GLN A 220 17.53 -15.74 3.58
CA GLN A 220 18.89 -15.23 3.54
C GLN A 220 19.88 -16.31 3.13
N ALA A 221 20.66 -16.03 2.08
CA ALA A 221 21.63 -16.95 1.51
C ALA A 221 22.81 -17.25 2.47
N ASP A 222 23.50 -18.35 2.22
CA ASP A 222 24.73 -18.81 2.89
C ASP A 222 26.01 -18.52 2.12
N LYS A 223 25.88 -17.93 0.93
CA LYS A 223 26.98 -17.51 0.06
C LYS A 223 26.56 -16.31 -0.75
N LEU A 224 27.55 -15.61 -1.30
CA LEU A 224 27.30 -14.59 -2.31
C LEU A 224 26.97 -15.22 -3.66
N GLU A 225 26.21 -14.48 -4.45
CA GLU A 225 26.05 -14.77 -5.86
C GLU A 225 27.36 -14.52 -6.62
N ALA A 226 27.68 -15.39 -7.57
CA ALA A 226 28.79 -15.14 -8.48
C ALA A 226 28.42 -14.01 -9.45
N PRO A 227 29.28 -13.00 -9.67
CA PRO A 227 29.06 -12.03 -10.72
C PRO A 227 28.97 -12.71 -12.09
N VAL A 228 27.95 -12.35 -12.87
CA VAL A 228 27.87 -12.73 -14.29
C VAL A 228 28.46 -11.60 -15.09
N ILE A 229 29.64 -11.83 -15.67
CA ILE A 229 30.40 -10.81 -16.39
C ILE A 229 30.21 -10.92 -17.90
N THR A 230 30.27 -9.78 -18.58
CA THR A 230 30.33 -9.67 -20.04
C THR A 230 31.43 -8.68 -20.39
N LEU A 231 32.21 -9.00 -21.41
CA LEU A 231 33.26 -8.13 -21.93
C LEU A 231 32.84 -7.62 -23.31
N ASP A 232 32.67 -6.31 -23.46
CA ASP A 232 32.84 -5.69 -24.77
C ASP A 232 34.34 -5.69 -25.04
N ASP A 233 34.71 -6.35 -26.13
CA ASP A 233 36.08 -6.44 -26.63
C ASP A 233 36.20 -5.87 -28.05
N HIS A 234 35.06 -5.45 -28.63
CA HIS A 234 35.00 -4.98 -30.01
C HIS A 234 35.19 -3.47 -30.08
N ASN A 235 34.33 -2.74 -29.36
CA ASN A 235 34.31 -1.27 -29.44
C ASN A 235 35.18 -0.63 -28.38
N ASP A 236 35.05 -1.11 -27.15
CA ASP A 236 35.74 -0.66 -25.95
C ASP A 236 36.29 -1.88 -25.21
N PHE A 237 37.23 -1.72 -24.29
CA PHE A 237 37.66 -2.82 -23.42
C PHE A 237 36.88 -2.78 -22.09
N LEU A 238 35.57 -2.93 -22.18
CA LEU A 238 34.65 -2.64 -21.08
C LEU A 238 34.07 -3.92 -20.47
N LEU A 239 34.39 -4.17 -19.21
CA LEU A 239 33.78 -5.23 -18.42
C LEU A 239 32.47 -4.72 -17.81
N SER A 240 31.39 -5.49 -17.89
CA SER A 240 30.08 -5.16 -17.30
C SER A 240 29.46 -6.36 -16.58
N TRP A 241 28.64 -6.10 -15.56
CA TRP A 241 27.93 -7.11 -14.77
C TRP A 241 26.64 -6.54 -14.16
N ASN A 242 25.75 -7.41 -13.67
CA ASN A 242 24.59 -7.00 -12.90
C ASN A 242 24.98 -6.71 -11.45
N GLU A 243 24.49 -5.60 -10.89
CA GLU A 243 24.71 -5.29 -9.48
C GLU A 243 24.13 -6.39 -8.58
N ILE A 244 24.89 -6.78 -7.56
CA ILE A 244 24.51 -7.79 -6.58
C ILE A 244 24.17 -7.06 -5.29
N THR A 245 22.91 -7.14 -4.87
CA THR A 245 22.45 -6.45 -3.65
C THR A 245 23.16 -7.00 -2.41
N GLY A 246 23.61 -6.13 -1.50
CA GLY A 246 24.18 -6.58 -0.22
C GLY A 246 25.64 -7.06 -0.28
N VAL A 247 26.37 -6.71 -1.33
CA VAL A 247 27.85 -6.79 -1.38
C VAL A 247 28.45 -5.48 -0.87
N ASP A 248 29.63 -5.56 -0.26
CA ASP A 248 30.42 -4.37 0.10
C ASP A 248 31.24 -3.83 -1.09
N GLY A 249 31.41 -4.66 -2.12
CA GLY A 249 32.04 -4.28 -3.37
C GLY A 249 32.43 -5.49 -4.20
N TYR A 250 33.31 -5.22 -5.16
CA TYR A 250 33.89 -6.21 -6.04
C TYR A 250 35.42 -6.14 -6.02
N LYS A 251 36.05 -7.27 -6.32
CA LYS A 251 37.48 -7.36 -6.57
C LYS A 251 37.69 -7.88 -7.98
N LEU A 252 38.25 -7.05 -8.83
CA LEU A 252 38.63 -7.43 -10.19
C LEU A 252 40.05 -7.98 -10.16
N LYS A 253 40.17 -9.27 -10.46
CA LYS A 253 41.43 -9.97 -10.63
C LYS A 253 41.77 -10.03 -12.11
N VAL A 254 42.95 -9.54 -12.45
CA VAL A 254 43.49 -9.58 -13.81
C VAL A 254 44.86 -10.24 -13.77
N ILE A 255 45.07 -11.25 -14.59
CA ILE A 255 46.36 -11.93 -14.73
C ILE A 255 46.93 -11.58 -16.11
N ALA A 256 48.14 -11.01 -16.10
CA ALA A 256 48.91 -10.65 -17.29
C ALA A 256 50.38 -11.00 -17.05
N ASP A 257 51.04 -11.66 -18.00
CA ASP A 257 52.45 -12.08 -17.85
C ASP A 257 52.76 -12.83 -16.54
N GLN A 258 51.88 -13.78 -16.16
CA GLN A 258 51.97 -14.51 -14.87
C GLN A 258 51.88 -13.61 -13.61
N ASN A 259 51.69 -12.30 -13.77
CA ASN A 259 51.51 -11.35 -12.69
C ASN A 259 50.02 -11.12 -12.45
N GLU A 260 49.64 -11.15 -11.17
CA GLU A 260 48.28 -10.90 -10.73
C GLU A 260 48.14 -9.45 -10.25
N ASN A 261 47.15 -8.76 -10.78
CA ASN A 261 46.70 -7.45 -10.30
C ASN A 261 45.28 -7.59 -9.74
N THR A 262 45.03 -7.01 -8.57
CA THR A 262 43.71 -6.97 -7.94
C THR A 262 43.28 -5.53 -7.75
N ILE A 263 42.08 -5.20 -8.23
CA ILE A 263 41.51 -3.85 -8.21
C ILE A 263 40.21 -3.90 -7.40
N ASP A 264 40.13 -3.10 -6.34
CA ASP A 264 38.90 -2.94 -5.56
C ASP A 264 37.93 -1.99 -6.29
N ILE A 265 36.68 -2.43 -6.44
CA ILE A 265 35.60 -1.70 -7.10
C ILE A 265 34.47 -1.54 -6.07
N PRO A 266 33.98 -0.32 -5.80
CA PRO A 266 32.94 -0.10 -4.81
C PRO A 266 31.60 -0.73 -5.23
N SER A 267 30.77 -1.08 -4.25
CA SER A 267 29.36 -1.43 -4.48
C SER A 267 28.61 -0.29 -5.18
N GLY A 268 27.49 -0.59 -5.84
CA GLY A 268 26.82 0.36 -6.74
C GLY A 268 27.46 0.51 -8.13
N THR A 269 28.53 -0.23 -8.41
CA THR A 269 29.18 -0.26 -9.74
C THR A 269 28.74 -1.48 -10.54
N ALA A 270 28.52 -1.31 -11.84
CA ALA A 270 28.09 -2.36 -12.77
C ALA A 270 29.01 -2.51 -13.99
N SER A 271 30.10 -1.73 -14.06
CA SER A 271 31.06 -1.80 -15.16
C SER A 271 32.44 -1.27 -14.77
N TYR A 272 33.48 -1.76 -15.44
CA TYR A 272 34.85 -1.29 -15.29
C TYR A 272 35.55 -1.24 -16.65
N ASN A 273 36.11 -0.09 -17.00
CA ASN A 273 36.89 0.08 -18.22
C ASN A 273 38.31 -0.46 -18.01
N LEU A 274 38.67 -1.54 -18.70
CA LEU A 274 39.97 -2.19 -18.60
C LEU A 274 41.10 -1.44 -19.34
N ASP A 275 40.77 -0.50 -20.24
CA ASP A 275 41.77 0.33 -20.93
C ASP A 275 42.56 1.24 -19.97
N VAL A 276 42.04 1.48 -18.76
CA VAL A 276 42.72 2.31 -17.74
C VAL A 276 43.82 1.55 -16.98
N ILE A 277 43.92 0.24 -17.16
CA ILE A 277 44.92 -0.60 -16.50
C ILE A 277 46.28 -0.34 -17.15
N ASP A 278 47.27 0.03 -16.33
CA ASP A 278 48.65 0.10 -16.78
C ASP A 278 49.25 -1.30 -16.88
N TRP A 279 49.35 -1.81 -18.11
CA TRP A 279 49.88 -3.14 -18.43
C TRP A 279 51.39 -3.27 -18.31
N LYS A 280 52.12 -2.23 -17.87
CA LYS A 280 53.59 -2.25 -17.70
C LYS A 280 54.37 -2.69 -18.94
N GLY A 281 53.83 -2.40 -20.12
CA GLY A 281 54.41 -2.77 -21.41
C GLY A 281 54.11 -4.20 -21.87
N TYR A 282 53.34 -4.98 -21.11
CA TYR A 282 52.87 -6.30 -21.56
C TYR A 282 51.84 -6.15 -22.67
N VAL A 283 51.99 -6.95 -23.72
CA VAL A 283 51.04 -7.08 -24.84
C VAL A 283 50.75 -8.56 -25.00
N GLY A 284 49.50 -8.98 -24.82
CA GLY A 284 49.14 -10.39 -24.92
C GLY A 284 47.80 -10.74 -24.30
N MET A 285 47.57 -12.04 -24.15
CA MET A 285 46.38 -12.58 -23.50
C MET A 285 46.37 -12.25 -22.01
N VAL A 286 45.22 -11.82 -21.51
CA VAL A 286 44.95 -11.57 -20.10
C VAL A 286 43.74 -12.37 -19.66
N SER A 287 43.79 -12.89 -18.44
CA SER A 287 42.66 -13.57 -17.81
C SER A 287 42.00 -12.62 -16.82
N ILE A 288 40.67 -12.50 -16.90
CA ILE A 288 39.86 -11.54 -16.15
C ILE A 288 38.83 -12.31 -15.33
N GLN A 289 38.78 -12.05 -14.03
CA GLN A 289 37.78 -12.62 -13.12
C GLN A 289 37.30 -11.55 -12.14
N LEU A 290 35.99 -11.44 -11.99
CA LEU A 290 35.38 -10.51 -11.03
C LEU A 290 34.86 -11.30 -9.83
N PHE A 291 35.14 -10.80 -8.63
CA PHE A 291 34.63 -11.38 -7.40
C PHE A 291 33.73 -10.39 -6.69
N SER A 292 32.52 -10.81 -6.31
CA SER A 292 31.74 -10.08 -5.31
C SER A 292 32.27 -10.41 -3.92
N TYR A 293 32.25 -9.45 -3.00
CA TYR A 293 32.59 -9.71 -1.61
C TYR A 293 31.69 -8.98 -0.61
N ALA A 294 31.58 -9.55 0.59
CA ALA A 294 30.91 -8.96 1.74
C ALA A 294 31.73 -9.25 2.99
N ASN A 295 31.89 -8.23 3.83
CA ASN A 295 32.54 -8.31 5.13
C ASN A 295 31.52 -8.84 6.14
N ILE A 296 31.78 -10.02 6.67
CA ILE A 296 30.97 -10.66 7.69
C ILE A 296 31.70 -10.48 9.03
N GLY A 297 30.93 -10.22 10.09
CA GLY A 297 31.42 -9.86 11.43
C GLY A 297 32.69 -10.62 11.85
N GLY A 298 33.71 -9.87 12.30
CA GLY A 298 35.02 -10.42 12.67
C GLY A 298 36.08 -10.42 11.57
N GLY A 299 35.81 -9.84 10.40
CA GLY A 299 36.78 -9.68 9.31
C GLY A 299 36.80 -10.83 8.30
N THR A 300 35.85 -11.75 8.38
CA THR A 300 35.67 -12.82 7.40
C THR A 300 35.09 -12.24 6.12
N VAL A 301 35.80 -12.39 5.00
CA VAL A 301 35.31 -11.95 3.68
C VAL A 301 34.62 -13.13 3.02
N ALA A 302 33.29 -13.09 2.89
CA ALA A 302 32.60 -13.97 1.96
C ALA A 302 32.89 -13.46 0.55
N GLN A 303 33.27 -14.36 -0.35
CA GLN A 303 33.65 -14.01 -1.72
C GLN A 303 33.16 -15.07 -2.68
N MET A 304 32.69 -14.64 -3.85
CA MET A 304 32.30 -15.53 -4.93
C MET A 304 32.82 -14.98 -6.26
N GLY A 305 33.47 -15.84 -7.04
CA GLY A 305 34.08 -15.47 -8.32
C GLY A 305 33.16 -15.74 -9.49
N SER A 306 33.23 -14.87 -10.50
CA SER A 306 32.67 -15.10 -11.83
C SER A 306 33.39 -16.24 -12.55
N GLU A 307 32.89 -16.58 -13.73
CA GLU A 307 33.71 -17.26 -14.74
C GLU A 307 34.93 -16.42 -15.12
N ILE A 308 35.94 -17.07 -15.70
CA ILE A 308 37.14 -16.40 -16.22
C ILE A 308 36.90 -16.09 -17.70
N ILE A 309 37.10 -14.82 -18.07
CA ILE A 309 37.14 -14.39 -19.47
C ILE A 309 38.60 -14.16 -19.85
N GLU A 310 38.98 -14.63 -21.03
CA GLU A 310 40.30 -14.36 -21.59
C GLU A 310 40.16 -13.43 -22.80
N ALA A 311 40.98 -12.40 -22.86
CA ALA A 311 41.02 -11.45 -23.97
C ALA A 311 42.43 -10.88 -24.13
N HIS A 312 42.76 -10.39 -25.32
CA HIS A 312 44.00 -9.68 -25.52
C HIS A 312 43.91 -8.25 -24.97
N ASN A 313 44.89 -7.77 -24.22
CA ASN A 313 44.81 -6.43 -23.63
C ASN A 313 44.87 -5.28 -24.65
N LEU A 314 45.81 -5.33 -25.59
CA LEU A 314 46.10 -4.24 -26.53
C LEU A 314 45.89 -4.63 -27.99
N PHE A 315 46.39 -5.79 -28.42
CA PHE A 315 46.31 -6.33 -29.79
C PHE A 315 46.07 -7.85 -29.74
N ASP A 316 45.30 -8.40 -30.68
CA ASP A 316 45.13 -9.85 -30.82
C ASP A 316 46.23 -10.52 -31.66
N GLU A 317 46.36 -11.85 -31.58
CA GLU A 317 47.36 -12.64 -32.32
C GLU A 317 47.28 -12.39 -33.85
N THR A 318 46.09 -12.09 -34.38
CA THR A 318 45.87 -11.70 -35.78
C THR A 318 46.29 -10.26 -36.11
N SER A 319 46.28 -9.37 -35.11
CA SER A 319 46.70 -7.97 -35.24
C SER A 319 48.23 -7.82 -35.19
N GLY A 320 48.94 -8.82 -34.65
CA GLY A 320 50.40 -8.82 -34.49
C GLY A 320 50.86 -8.02 -33.26
N ASP A 321 52.01 -8.40 -32.70
CA ASP A 321 52.64 -7.77 -31.53
C ASP A 321 53.49 -6.53 -31.86
N GLY A 322 53.60 -6.20 -33.15
CA GLY A 322 54.38 -5.07 -33.65
C GLY A 322 55.88 -5.34 -33.81
N GLU A 323 56.34 -6.59 -33.73
CA GLU A 323 57.70 -6.93 -34.15
C GLU A 323 57.86 -6.82 -35.68
N LYS A 324 59.02 -6.34 -36.13
CA LYS A 324 59.30 -6.01 -37.54
C LYS A 324 59.06 -7.20 -38.47
N GLY A 325 57.95 -7.18 -39.22
CA GLY A 325 57.74 -8.07 -40.37
C GLY A 325 56.32 -8.61 -40.57
N SER A 326 55.42 -8.41 -39.62
CA SER A 326 54.02 -8.89 -39.71
C SER A 326 53.09 -7.77 -40.17
N GLU A 327 52.28 -8.00 -41.21
CA GLU A 327 51.23 -7.07 -41.61
C GLU A 327 50.14 -7.02 -40.52
N TYR A 328 49.81 -5.83 -40.01
CA TYR A 328 48.75 -5.66 -39.01
C TYR A 328 47.38 -5.92 -39.64
N ILE A 329 46.69 -7.01 -39.28
CA ILE A 329 45.25 -7.14 -39.55
C ILE A 329 44.51 -6.68 -38.30
N ILE A 330 44.22 -5.38 -38.23
CA ILE A 330 43.45 -4.83 -37.11
C ILE A 330 41.99 -5.24 -37.30
N THR A 331 41.55 -6.22 -36.53
CA THR A 331 40.20 -6.82 -36.59
C THR A 331 39.17 -6.07 -35.75
N LYS A 332 39.61 -5.26 -34.78
CA LYS A 332 38.72 -4.55 -33.83
C LYS A 332 39.03 -3.05 -33.76
N PRO A 333 38.00 -2.18 -33.73
CA PRO A 333 38.15 -0.73 -33.59
C PRO A 333 39.04 -0.27 -32.43
N ARG A 334 38.95 -0.92 -31.25
CA ARG A 334 39.76 -0.54 -30.08
C ARG A 334 41.26 -0.77 -30.29
N HIS A 335 41.63 -1.85 -30.97
CA HIS A 335 43.02 -2.16 -31.29
C HIS A 335 43.63 -1.08 -32.20
N LEU A 336 42.86 -0.53 -33.15
CA LEU A 336 43.33 0.58 -34.00
C LEU A 336 43.69 1.82 -33.18
N ARG A 337 42.86 2.19 -32.20
CA ARG A 337 43.12 3.35 -31.34
C ARG A 337 44.39 3.17 -30.52
N ASN A 338 44.64 1.95 -30.04
CA ASN A 338 45.84 1.62 -29.29
C ASN A 338 47.12 1.77 -30.14
N VAL A 339 47.10 1.32 -31.40
CA VAL A 339 48.24 1.53 -32.33
C VAL A 339 48.52 3.02 -32.53
N GLN A 340 47.48 3.84 -32.73
CA GLN A 340 47.61 5.28 -33.01
C GLN A 340 48.14 6.10 -31.82
N GLN A 341 48.04 5.60 -30.58
CA GLN A 341 48.56 6.27 -29.40
C GLN A 341 50.05 6.00 -29.14
N VAL A 342 50.60 4.93 -29.72
CA VAL A 342 51.98 4.48 -29.53
C VAL A 342 52.94 5.03 -30.61
N SER A 343 52.40 5.58 -31.71
CA SER A 343 53.15 6.20 -32.83
C SER A 343 53.42 7.69 -32.65
#